data_AF-A0A6G2DED6-F1
#
_entry.id   AF-A0A6G2DED6-F1
#
_cell.length_a   1.000
_cell.length_b   1.000
_cell.length_c   1.000
_cell.angle_alpha   90.00
_cell.angle_beta   90.00
_cell.angle_gamma   90.00
#
_symmetry.space_group_name_H-M   'P 1'
#
loop_
_entity.id
_entity.type
_entity.pdbx_description
1 polymer ?
#
loop_
_entity_poly.entity_id
_entity_poly.type
_entity_poly.pdbx_seq_one_letter_code
_entity_poly.pdbx_strand_id
1 'polypeptide(L)' 'MLERLKSIDYMYWASLIFMIFPILPVVTGEIPSWHLLIDILFVVAYLGVLTTKSQRLSWLFWGIMLIYVAGNTAFV' A
#
# COMPACT_ATOMS: atom_id res chain seq x y z
N MET A 1 8.94 -16.29 -10.75
CA MET A 1 8.20 -15.25 -9.97
C MET A 1 8.50 -13.84 -10.46
N LEU A 2 9.78 -13.51 -10.72
CA LEU A 2 10.21 -12.21 -11.25
C LEU A 2 9.62 -11.86 -12.64
N GLU A 3 9.41 -12.87 -13.49
CA GLU A 3 8.75 -12.72 -14.80
C GLU A 3 7.32 -12.16 -14.71
N ARG A 4 6.65 -12.35 -13.55
CA ARG A 4 5.29 -11.87 -13.32
C ARG A 4 5.25 -10.44 -12.79
N LEU A 5 6.23 -10.02 -12.00
CA LEU A 5 6.46 -8.61 -11.67
C LEU A 5 6.68 -7.78 -12.94
N LYS A 6 7.29 -8.41 -13.96
CA LYS A 6 7.52 -7.84 -15.29
C LYS A 6 6.29 -7.87 -16.20
N SER A 7 5.28 -8.68 -15.89
CA SER A 7 4.01 -8.79 -16.62
C SER A 7 2.83 -8.10 -15.94
N ILE A 8 3.02 -7.58 -14.72
CA ILE A 8 2.05 -6.68 -14.09
C ILE A 8 2.05 -5.40 -14.94
N ASP A 9 0.88 -5.04 -15.46
CA ASP A 9 0.72 -3.87 -16.31
C ASP A 9 1.37 -2.64 -15.67
N TYR A 10 2.06 -1.84 -16.47
CA TYR A 10 2.74 -0.61 -16.03
C TYR A 10 1.82 0.31 -15.19
N MET A 11 0.50 0.22 -15.36
CA MET A 11 -0.49 0.93 -14.56
C MET A 11 -0.43 0.64 -13.06
N TYR A 12 -0.12 -0.59 -12.65
CA TYR A 12 0.02 -0.93 -11.22
C TYR A 12 1.33 -0.40 -10.63
N TRP A 13 2.39 -0.32 -11.44
CA TRP A 13 3.62 0.36 -11.04
C TRP A 13 3.44 1.87 -10.95
N ALA A 14 2.62 2.47 -11.82
CA ALA A 14 2.25 3.88 -11.74
C ALA A 14 1.46 4.18 -10.45
N SER A 15 0.57 3.28 -10.02
CA SER A 15 -0.13 3.36 -8.73
C SER A 15 0.83 3.38 -7.53
N LEU A 16 2.01 2.76 -7.62
CA LEU A 16 3.01 2.75 -6.56
C LEU A 16 3.61 4.14 -6.32
N ILE A 17 3.68 4.97 -7.37
CA ILE A 17 4.14 6.37 -7.26
C ILE A 17 3.18 7.19 -6.39
N PHE A 18 1.88 6.93 -6.46
CA PHE A 18 0.89 7.61 -5.62
C PHE A 18 1.02 7.26 -4.13
N MET A 19 1.70 6.15 -3.78
CA MET A 19 1.99 5.80 -2.38
C MET A 19 3.04 6.70 -1.74
N ILE A 20 3.75 7.51 -2.54
CA ILE A 20 4.66 8.54 -2.02
C ILE A 20 3.87 9.65 -1.32
N PHE A 21 2.63 9.89 -1.75
CA PHE A 21 1.79 10.96 -1.23
C PHE A 21 1.50 10.89 0.28
N PRO A 22 1.12 9.74 0.86
CA PRO A 22 0.98 9.63 2.32
C PRO A 22 2.32 9.67 3.07
N ILE A 23 3.44 9.28 2.44
CA ILE A 23 4.76 9.23 3.08
C ILE A 23 5.39 10.63 3.21
N LEU A 24 5.17 11.49 2.21
CA LEU A 24 5.76 12.83 2.16
C LEU A 24 5.46 13.68 3.41
N PRO A 25 4.19 13.85 3.86
CA PRO A 25 3.86 14.59 5.06
C PRO A 25 4.57 14.08 6.32
N VAL A 26 4.83 12.77 6.40
CA VAL A 26 5.53 12.20 7.56
C VAL A 26 7.02 12.51 7.52
N VAL A 27 7.64 12.53 6.33
CA VAL A 27 9.05 12.88 6.14
C VAL A 27 9.28 14.39 6.28
N THR A 28 8.33 15.23 5.87
CA THR A 28 8.38 16.69 6.07
C THR A 28 8.07 17.12 7.50
N GLY A 29 7.60 16.19 8.35
CA GLY A 29 7.32 16.41 9.76
C GLY A 29 5.94 17.03 10.03
N GLU A 30 5.05 17.04 9.05
CA GLU A 30 3.66 17.50 9.19
C GLU A 30 2.81 16.50 9.97
N ILE A 31 3.11 15.20 9.86
CA ILE A 31 2.41 14.10 10.53
C ILE A 31 3.39 13.30 11.41
N PRO A 32 2.96 12.76 12.57
CA PRO A 32 3.84 11.97 13.43
C PRO A 32 4.47 10.75 12.74
N SER A 33 5.73 10.47 13.08
CA SER A 33 6.54 9.42 12.45
C SER A 33 5.99 8.00 12.58
N TRP A 34 5.08 7.72 13.52
CA TRP A 34 4.46 6.39 13.66
C TRP A 34 3.53 6.06 12.47
N HIS A 35 3.03 7.06 11.75
CA HIS A 35 2.27 6.86 10.51
C HIS A 35 3.09 6.16 9.42
N LEU A 36 4.42 6.34 9.40
CA LEU A 36 5.29 5.62 8.45
C LEU A 36 5.16 4.11 8.58
N LEU A 37 4.98 3.58 9.80
CA LEU A 37 4.81 2.15 10.01
C LEU A 37 3.52 1.65 9.34
N ILE A 38 2.47 2.46 9.38
CA ILE A 38 1.20 2.17 8.74
C ILE A 38 1.33 2.28 7.22
N ASP A 39 1.97 3.33 6.71
CA ASP A 39 2.17 3.53 5.28
C ASP A 39 2.98 2.38 4.67
N ILE A 40 4.05 1.96 5.34
CA ILE A 40 4.85 0.79 4.94
C ILE A 40 3.98 -0.47 4.93
N LEU A 41 3.14 -0.68 5.94
CA LEU A 41 2.21 -1.81 5.98
C LEU A 41 1.23 -1.78 4.81
N PHE A 42 0.75 -0.61 4.42
CA PHE A 42 -0.12 -0.42 3.25
C PHE A 42 0.60 -0.75 1.94
N VAL A 43 1.84 -0.27 1.75
CA VAL A 43 2.65 -0.61 0.57
C VAL A 43 2.89 -2.12 0.48
N VAL A 44 3.24 -2.75 1.60
CA VAL A 44 3.45 -4.21 1.66
C VAL A 44 2.16 -4.96 1.36
N ALA A 45 1.02 -4.52 1.90
CA ALA A 45 -0.28 -5.13 1.61
C ALA A 45 -0.63 -5.02 0.12
N TYR A 46 -0.42 -3.86 -0.50
CA TYR A 46 -0.64 -3.67 -1.92
C TYR A 46 0.24 -4.57 -2.80
N LEU A 47 1.54 -4.63 -2.51
CA LEU A 47 2.45 -5.57 -3.18
C LEU A 47 2.03 -7.02 -2.94
N GLY A 48 1.51 -7.32 -1.76
CA GLY A 48 0.91 -8.59 -1.39
C GLY A 48 -0.28 -8.97 -2.28
N VAL A 49 -1.22 -8.04 -2.52
CA VAL A 49 -2.35 -8.23 -3.46
C VAL A 49 -1.85 -8.54 -4.86
N LEU A 50 -0.82 -7.82 -5.34
CA LEU A 50 -0.29 -7.97 -6.69
C LEU A 50 0.47 -9.28 -6.92
N THR A 51 1.18 -9.76 -5.90
CA THR A 51 2.08 -10.92 -6.03
C THR A 51 1.42 -12.24 -5.62
N THR A 52 0.43 -12.19 -4.74
CA THR A 52 -0.23 -13.39 -4.19
C THR A 52 -1.17 -14.06 -5.20
N LYS A 53 -1.05 -15.38 -5.35
CA LYS A 53 -2.02 -16.21 -6.09
C LYS A 53 -3.13 -16.79 -5.22
N SER A 54 -2.92 -16.88 -3.91
CA SER A 54 -3.90 -17.43 -2.98
C SER A 54 -5.01 -16.41 -2.74
N GLN A 55 -6.24 -16.77 -3.13
CA GLN A 55 -7.42 -15.92 -2.95
C GLN A 55 -7.60 -15.48 -1.50
N ARG A 56 -7.31 -16.37 -0.53
CA ARG A 56 -7.44 -16.07 0.90
C ARG A 56 -6.45 -14.98 1.37
N LEU A 57 -5.19 -15.07 0.95
CA LEU A 57 -4.16 -14.08 1.29
C LEU A 57 -4.40 -12.76 0.57
N SER A 58 -4.82 -12.79 -0.69
CA SER A 58 -5.18 -11.57 -1.43
C SER A 58 -6.34 -10.85 -0.75
N TRP A 59 -7.36 -11.59 -0.27
CA TRP A 59 -8.49 -11.03 0.47
C TRP A 59 -8.07 -10.40 1.81
N LEU A 60 -7.12 -11.01 2.53
CA LEU A 60 -6.54 -10.43 3.74
C LEU A 60 -5.83 -9.10 3.45
N PHE A 61 -4.98 -9.06 2.42
CA PHE A 61 -4.30 -7.83 2.03
C PHE A 61 -5.27 -6.75 1.57
N TRP A 62 -6.34 -7.14 0.88
CA TRP A 62 -7.40 -6.23 0.48
C TRP A 62 -8.13 -5.61 1.70
N GLY A 63 -8.42 -6.43 2.72
CA GLY A 63 -9.00 -5.96 3.98
C GLY A 63 -8.10 -4.98 4.72
N ILE A 64 -6.79 -5.25 4.77
CA ILE A 64 -5.79 -4.34 5.37
C ILE A 64 -5.79 -2.99 4.63
N MET A 65 -5.80 -3.01 3.29
CA MET A 65 -5.87 -1.78 2.49
C MET A 65 -7.13 -0.96 2.77
N LEU A 66 -8.30 -1.61 2.90
CA LEU A 66 -9.55 -0.90 3.22
C LEU A 66 -9.52 -0.25 4.61
N ILE A 67 -9.03 -0.98 5.62
CA ILE A 67 -8.93 -0.45 6.99
C ILE A 67 -7.99 0.76 7.00
N TYR A 68 -6.87 0.69 6.28
CA TYR A 68 -5.96 1.81 6.13
C TYR A 68 -6.66 3.04 5.54
N VAL A 69 -7.35 2.90 4.39
CA VAL A 69 -8.03 4.02 3.73
C VAL A 69 -9.13 4.61 4.61
N ALA A 70 -9.93 3.75 5.26
CA ALA A 70 -11.00 4.17 6.16
C ALA A 70 -10.44 4.89 7.39
N GLY A 71 -9.38 4.35 8.00
CA GLY A 71 -8.69 4.98 9.13
C GLY A 71 -8.12 6.34 8.75
N ASN A 72 -7.41 6.42 7.62
CA ASN A 72 -6.82 7.68 7.18
C ASN A 72 -7.88 8.72 6.76
N THR A 73 -9.09 8.30 6.39
CA THR A 73 -10.20 9.21 6.06
C THR A 73 -10.97 9.67 7.30
N ALA A 74 -11.06 8.83 8.35
CA ALA A 74 -11.83 9.12 9.55
C ALA A 74 -11.05 9.96 10.59
N PHE A 75 -9.72 9.89 10.55
CA PHE A 75 -8.85 10.48 11.59
C PHE A 75 -7.93 11.60 11.08
N VAL A 76 -7.96 11.94 9.79
CA VAL A 76 -7.29 13.11 9.16
C VAL A 76 -8.33 14.15 8.81
#